data_AF-A0A8J6FA85-F1
#
_entry.id   AF-A0A8J6FA85-F1
#
_cell.length_a   1.000
_cell.length_b   1.000
_cell.length_c   1.000
_cell.angle_alpha   90.00
_cell.angle_beta   90.00
_cell.angle_gamma   90.00
#
_symmetry.space_group_name_H-M   'P 1'
#
loop_
_entity.id
_entity.type
_entity.pdbx_description
1 polymer ?
#
loop_
_entity_poly.entity_id
_entity_poly.type
_entity_poly.pdbx_seq_one_letter_code
_entity_poly.pdbx_strand_id
1 'polypeptide(L)'
;MEPVRFRPPLYEQRYEFVKSYIDVHKPKKVADLGCSECSLLHKLKFWDCIEELVGVDIDEDILKRKGYILTPLPIHYLEPLERSLTVTLFHGSVSEKDPALLGFDLITCIELIEHLETDVLEKFQDVLFGFMAPKSVIISTPNVEFNVLLSEKPHFRHPDHKFEWSRKEFQSWAMNISRQYNYTVEFTGVGKAEPESKDVGYCSQIGIFSKNYVESEESINDKMNCRSVYKRVLHVVYPSIREEKYLRKVVLSIALPHAYRMKTNFLHNLFPEEDEEETHMADNEKEPCVVSGWFSNLQTPVETEESKLKPPFLEGDAIHVPLETLFAIPKVKKLCGSLNVLRNMMNGEIRISSDGSAIVYPLHGENDSDCDMSDA
;
A
#
# COMPACT_ATOMS: atom_id res chain seq x y z
N MET A 1 17.99 -26.62 -29.32
CA MET A 1 17.72 -26.81 -27.87
C MET A 1 16.33 -26.26 -27.56
N GLU A 2 15.62 -26.79 -26.55
CA GLU A 2 14.42 -26.08 -26.06
C GLU A 2 14.85 -24.73 -25.46
N PRO A 3 14.12 -23.64 -25.71
CA PRO A 3 14.47 -22.33 -25.16
C PRO A 3 14.36 -22.34 -23.64
N VAL A 4 15.35 -21.76 -22.95
CA VAL A 4 15.34 -21.63 -21.49
C VAL A 4 14.07 -20.93 -21.03
N ARG A 5 13.33 -21.57 -20.11
CA ARG A 5 12.13 -21.02 -19.49
C ARG A 5 12.35 -20.84 -18.00
N PHE A 6 12.14 -19.62 -17.53
CA PHE A 6 12.20 -19.31 -16.10
C PHE A 6 10.84 -19.58 -15.43
N ARG A 7 10.87 -20.21 -14.25
CA ARG A 7 9.70 -20.38 -13.37
C ARG A 7 10.07 -19.88 -11.97
N PRO A 8 9.50 -18.76 -11.50
CA PRO A 8 8.55 -17.88 -12.19
C PRO A 8 9.18 -17.12 -13.38
N PRO A 9 8.38 -16.48 -14.26
CA PRO A 9 8.89 -15.66 -15.36
C PRO A 9 9.90 -14.62 -14.90
N LEU A 10 10.86 -14.26 -15.77
CA LEU A 10 12.00 -13.42 -15.38
C LEU A 10 11.59 -12.04 -14.86
N TYR A 11 10.56 -11.42 -15.43
CA TYR A 11 10.05 -10.13 -14.94
C TYR A 11 9.52 -10.22 -13.50
N GLU A 12 8.91 -11.36 -13.13
CA GLU A 12 8.44 -11.58 -11.75
C GLU A 12 9.61 -11.75 -10.81
N GLN A 13 10.67 -12.45 -11.22
CA GLN A 13 11.88 -12.58 -10.40
C GLN A 13 12.52 -11.21 -10.13
N ARG A 14 12.55 -10.30 -11.12
CA ARG A 14 13.04 -8.92 -10.91
C ARG A 14 12.18 -8.15 -9.90
N TYR A 15 10.86 -8.26 -10.00
CA TYR A 15 9.98 -7.63 -9.02
C TYR A 15 10.12 -8.24 -7.62
N GLU A 16 10.30 -9.55 -7.53
CA GLU A 16 10.53 -10.23 -6.25
C GLU A 16 11.85 -9.83 -5.60
N PHE A 17 12.89 -9.59 -6.41
CA PHE A 17 14.15 -9.03 -5.94
C PHE A 17 13.95 -7.65 -5.29
N VAL A 18 13.23 -6.74 -5.98
CA VAL A 18 12.93 -5.40 -5.44
C VAL A 18 12.11 -5.49 -4.15
N LYS A 19 11.09 -6.35 -4.11
CA LYS A 19 10.26 -6.58 -2.92
C LYS A 19 11.11 -7.07 -1.74
N SER A 20 11.99 -8.04 -1.99
CA SER A 20 12.89 -8.59 -0.97
C SER A 20 13.84 -7.51 -0.43
N TYR A 21 14.34 -6.62 -1.30
CA TYR A 21 15.14 -5.49 -0.88
C TYR A 21 14.36 -4.53 0.02
N ILE A 22 13.13 -4.17 -0.37
CA ILE A 22 12.23 -3.31 0.40
C ILE A 22 11.89 -3.95 1.74
N ASP A 23 11.71 -5.27 1.80
CA ASP A 23 11.43 -5.97 3.06
C ASP A 23 12.54 -5.85 4.09
N VAL A 24 13.79 -5.80 3.65
CA VAL A 24 14.95 -5.64 4.53
C VAL A 24 15.19 -4.18 4.90
N HIS A 25 15.10 -3.27 3.93
CA HIS A 25 15.54 -1.87 4.11
C HIS A 25 14.42 -0.90 4.49
N LYS A 26 13.16 -1.31 4.34
CA LYS A 26 11.94 -0.56 4.69
C LYS A 26 11.95 0.92 4.21
N PRO A 27 12.24 1.20 2.93
CA PRO A 27 12.23 2.57 2.40
C PRO A 27 10.82 3.18 2.49
N LYS A 28 10.75 4.49 2.78
CA LYS A 28 9.50 5.24 2.86
C LYS A 28 9.15 5.92 1.55
N LYS A 29 10.14 6.47 0.85
CA LYS A 29 9.96 7.10 -0.46
C LYS A 29 10.58 6.25 -1.55
N VAL A 30 9.73 5.70 -2.44
CA VAL A 30 10.15 4.79 -3.51
C VAL A 30 9.72 5.36 -4.86
N ALA A 31 10.64 5.47 -5.80
CA ALA A 31 10.32 5.84 -7.19
C ALA A 31 10.75 4.72 -8.16
N ASP A 32 9.96 4.52 -9.21
CA ASP A 32 10.28 3.64 -10.33
C ASP A 32 10.40 4.45 -11.61
N LEU A 33 11.61 4.49 -12.19
CA LEU A 33 11.89 5.18 -13.44
C LEU A 33 11.77 4.19 -14.59
N GLY A 34 10.97 4.54 -15.60
CA GLY A 34 10.54 3.60 -16.65
C GLY A 34 9.42 2.69 -16.17
N CYS A 35 8.46 3.23 -15.42
CA CYS A 35 7.46 2.41 -14.73
C CYS A 35 6.43 1.75 -15.65
N SER A 36 6.36 2.13 -16.93
CA SER A 36 5.56 1.50 -17.99
C SER A 36 4.09 1.27 -17.54
N GLU A 37 3.60 0.03 -17.60
CA GLU A 37 2.25 -0.35 -17.15
C GLU A 37 2.03 -0.28 -15.63
N CYS A 38 2.96 0.28 -14.86
CA CYS A 38 2.90 0.45 -13.41
C CYS A 38 2.82 -0.87 -12.64
N SER A 39 3.25 -1.99 -13.24
CA SER A 39 3.12 -3.32 -12.64
C SER A 39 3.91 -3.49 -11.34
N LEU A 40 5.12 -2.94 -11.27
CA LEU A 40 5.91 -2.93 -10.04
C LEU A 40 5.23 -2.07 -8.97
N LEU A 41 4.88 -0.82 -9.31
CA LEU A 41 4.18 0.11 -8.42
C LEU A 41 2.87 -0.48 -7.86
N HIS A 42 2.11 -1.19 -8.70
CA HIS A 42 0.87 -1.85 -8.31
C HIS A 42 1.09 -2.91 -7.23
N LYS A 43 2.22 -3.61 -7.25
CA LYS A 43 2.62 -4.55 -6.19
C LYS A 43 3.10 -3.80 -4.96
N LEU A 44 3.93 -2.76 -5.13
CA LEU A 44 4.57 -2.05 -4.03
C LEU A 44 3.61 -1.20 -3.18
N LYS A 45 2.47 -0.75 -3.73
CA LYS A 45 1.50 0.08 -2.98
C LYS A 45 0.99 -0.59 -1.69
N PHE A 46 1.07 -1.92 -1.61
CA PHE A 46 0.64 -2.71 -0.45
C PHE A 46 1.72 -2.85 0.64
N TRP A 47 2.95 -2.33 0.45
CA TRP A 47 4.01 -2.43 1.46
C TRP A 47 3.87 -1.37 2.56
N ASP A 48 3.78 -1.82 3.82
CA ASP A 48 3.48 -0.96 4.98
C ASP A 48 4.55 0.08 5.33
N CYS A 49 5.78 -0.06 4.82
CA CYS A 49 6.84 0.92 5.06
C CYS A 49 6.77 2.13 4.13
N ILE A 50 6.16 1.99 2.95
CA ILE A 50 6.18 3.03 1.91
C ILE A 50 5.16 4.11 2.27
N GLU A 51 5.55 5.38 2.26
CA GLU A 51 4.67 6.53 2.51
C GLU A 51 4.49 7.37 1.22
N GLU A 52 5.44 7.28 0.29
CA GLU A 52 5.39 7.95 -1.01
C GLU A 52 5.87 7.01 -2.11
N LEU A 53 5.04 6.83 -3.15
CA LEU A 53 5.32 5.96 -4.28
C LEU A 53 5.20 6.75 -5.58
N VAL A 54 6.26 6.78 -6.37
CA VAL A 54 6.29 7.56 -7.62
C VAL A 54 6.64 6.70 -8.82
N GLY A 55 5.99 6.96 -9.95
CA GLY A 55 6.35 6.41 -11.25
C GLY A 55 6.69 7.52 -12.23
N VAL A 56 7.71 7.32 -13.04
CA VAL A 56 8.06 8.20 -14.16
C VAL A 56 8.17 7.40 -15.43
N ASP A 57 7.54 7.86 -16.51
CA ASP A 57 7.69 7.29 -17.85
C ASP A 57 7.58 8.39 -18.92
N ILE A 58 8.16 8.14 -20.09
CA ILE A 58 8.07 9.03 -21.26
C ILE A 58 6.78 8.82 -22.06
N ASP A 59 6.13 7.65 -21.92
CA ASP A 59 4.87 7.36 -22.60
C ASP A 59 3.70 7.89 -21.74
N GLU A 60 3.15 9.06 -22.09
CA GLU A 60 2.00 9.61 -21.35
C GLU A 60 0.73 8.74 -21.49
N ASP A 61 0.59 8.04 -22.62
CA ASP A 61 -0.62 7.29 -22.96
C ASP A 61 -0.69 5.97 -22.19
N ILE A 62 0.43 5.28 -21.94
CA ILE A 62 0.48 4.11 -21.06
C ILE A 62 0.15 4.51 -19.62
N LEU A 63 0.69 5.64 -19.13
CA LEU A 63 0.43 6.14 -17.77
C LEU A 63 -1.05 6.47 -17.56
N LYS A 64 -1.69 7.14 -18.53
CA LYS A 64 -3.14 7.43 -18.47
C LYS A 64 -3.97 6.16 -18.51
N ARG A 65 -3.62 5.21 -19.39
CA ARG A 65 -4.41 3.98 -19.59
C ARG A 65 -4.26 2.99 -18.44
N LYS A 66 -3.09 2.90 -17.80
CA LYS A 66 -2.78 1.90 -16.78
C LYS A 66 -2.75 2.45 -15.36
N GLY A 67 -2.57 3.77 -15.19
CA GLY A 67 -2.45 4.40 -13.88
C GLY A 67 -3.64 4.19 -12.94
N TYR A 68 -4.84 3.88 -13.46
CA TYR A 68 -6.02 3.59 -12.64
C TYR A 68 -5.79 2.41 -11.67
N ILE A 69 -4.90 1.46 -11.98
CA ILE A 69 -4.59 0.34 -11.05
C ILE A 69 -3.96 0.82 -9.75
N LEU A 70 -3.44 2.05 -9.70
CA LEU A 70 -2.81 2.66 -8.54
C LEU A 70 -3.79 3.47 -7.68
N THR A 71 -5.06 3.59 -8.06
CA THR A 71 -6.05 4.32 -7.27
C THR A 71 -6.51 3.48 -6.07
N PRO A 72 -6.98 4.11 -4.97
CA PRO A 72 -7.62 3.40 -3.88
C PRO A 72 -8.86 2.64 -4.36
N LEU A 73 -8.94 1.36 -4.02
CA LEU A 73 -10.16 0.54 -4.11
C LEU A 73 -11.16 0.91 -3.00
N PRO A 74 -12.48 0.62 -3.15
CA PRO A 74 -13.50 0.88 -2.12
C PRO A 74 -13.14 0.33 -0.73
N ILE A 75 -12.54 -0.85 -0.68
CA ILE A 75 -12.09 -1.48 0.57
C ILE A 75 -11.10 -0.60 1.35
N HIS A 76 -10.29 0.25 0.71
CA HIS A 76 -9.39 1.15 1.44
C HIS A 76 -10.15 2.28 2.15
N TYR A 77 -11.34 2.66 1.69
CA TYR A 77 -12.15 3.65 2.40
C TYR A 77 -12.89 3.05 3.60
N LEU A 78 -13.27 1.76 3.49
CA LEU A 78 -13.86 0.98 4.58
C LEU A 78 -12.81 0.57 5.62
N GLU A 79 -11.61 0.23 5.16
CA GLU A 79 -10.44 -0.13 5.95
C GLU A 79 -9.23 0.75 5.57
N PRO A 80 -9.21 2.01 6.03
CA PRO A 80 -8.11 2.95 5.78
C PRO A 80 -6.78 2.47 6.33
N LEU A 81 -5.70 2.86 5.66
CA LEU A 81 -4.34 2.45 6.01
C LEU A 81 -3.90 3.08 7.36
N GLU A 82 -3.13 2.34 8.15
CA GLU A 82 -2.48 2.87 9.37
C GLU A 82 -1.43 3.96 9.05
N ARG A 83 -0.89 3.93 7.83
CA ARG A 83 0.06 4.91 7.28
C ARG A 83 -0.60 5.85 6.29
N SER A 84 0.03 6.99 6.07
CA SER A 84 -0.26 7.83 4.90
C SER A 84 0.46 7.24 3.69
N LEU A 85 -0.25 7.14 2.56
CA LEU A 85 0.35 6.75 1.28
C LEU A 85 -0.08 7.73 0.19
N THR A 86 0.90 8.30 -0.49
CA THR A 86 0.68 9.09 -1.70
C THR A 86 1.28 8.35 -2.90
N VAL A 87 0.52 8.23 -3.98
CA VAL A 87 1.00 7.67 -5.24
C VAL A 87 0.90 8.72 -6.34
N THR A 88 2.01 8.96 -7.04
CA THR A 88 2.06 9.97 -8.12
C THR A 88 2.68 9.37 -9.38
N LEU A 89 2.08 9.65 -10.55
CA LEU A 89 2.68 9.33 -11.85
C LEU A 89 3.05 10.62 -12.57
N PHE A 90 4.26 10.64 -13.13
CA PHE A 90 4.78 11.73 -13.92
C PHE A 90 5.10 11.27 -15.34
N HIS A 91 4.64 12.06 -16.32
CA HIS A 91 5.17 12.02 -17.66
C HIS A 91 6.42 12.91 -17.72
N GLY A 92 7.57 12.32 -18.03
CA GLY A 92 8.85 13.02 -18.06
C GLY A 92 10.01 12.11 -18.44
N SER A 93 11.15 12.70 -18.82
CA SER A 93 12.36 11.96 -19.18
C SER A 93 13.30 11.81 -17.98
N VAL A 94 13.88 10.62 -17.84
CA VAL A 94 14.92 10.32 -16.83
C VAL A 94 16.23 11.12 -17.05
N SER A 95 16.35 11.80 -18.19
CA SER A 95 17.45 12.71 -18.50
C SER A 95 17.20 14.16 -18.09
N GLU A 96 16.03 14.45 -17.52
CA GLU A 96 15.64 15.78 -17.05
C GLU A 96 15.65 15.86 -15.52
N LYS A 97 16.09 17.00 -14.99
CA LYS A 97 16.09 17.26 -13.55
C LYS A 97 14.71 17.74 -13.12
N ASP A 98 14.08 17.03 -12.19
CA ASP A 98 12.85 17.48 -11.56
C ASP A 98 12.96 17.37 -10.02
N PRO A 99 12.70 18.45 -9.27
CA PRO A 99 12.82 18.44 -7.81
C PRO A 99 11.83 17.48 -7.12
N ALA A 100 10.78 17.02 -7.80
CA ALA A 100 9.82 16.07 -7.26
C ALA A 100 10.43 14.71 -6.87
N LEU A 101 11.62 14.37 -7.38
CA LEU A 101 12.33 13.13 -7.05
C LEU A 101 13.49 13.30 -6.06
N LEU A 102 13.60 14.47 -5.42
CA LEU A 102 14.61 14.69 -4.38
C LEU A 102 14.23 13.98 -3.07
N GLY A 103 15.25 13.51 -2.34
CA GLY A 103 15.07 12.94 -1.01
C GLY A 103 14.46 11.54 -0.97
N PHE A 104 14.46 10.82 -2.10
CA PHE A 104 13.96 9.44 -2.16
C PHE A 104 14.89 8.46 -1.44
N ASP A 105 14.30 7.47 -0.78
CA ASP A 105 15.05 6.42 -0.11
C ASP A 105 15.51 5.36 -1.12
N LEU A 106 14.64 5.01 -2.07
CA LEU A 106 14.90 4.02 -3.11
C LEU A 106 14.42 4.53 -4.46
N ILE A 107 15.27 4.42 -5.48
CA ILE A 107 14.88 4.55 -6.88
C ILE A 107 15.18 3.25 -7.62
N THR A 108 14.19 2.73 -8.36
CA THR A 108 14.35 1.54 -9.21
C THR A 108 14.39 1.94 -10.68
N CYS A 109 15.23 1.26 -11.46
CA CYS A 109 15.34 1.37 -12.91
C CYS A 109 15.43 -0.05 -13.46
N ILE A 110 14.28 -0.69 -13.63
CA ILE A 110 14.20 -2.13 -13.95
C ILE A 110 14.05 -2.29 -15.46
N GLU A 111 15.09 -2.81 -16.12
CA GLU A 111 15.14 -2.99 -17.58
C GLU A 111 14.86 -1.66 -18.33
N LEU A 112 15.55 -0.59 -17.91
CA LEU A 112 15.39 0.75 -18.48
C LEU A 112 16.59 1.15 -19.33
N ILE A 113 17.81 0.97 -18.81
CA ILE A 113 18.99 1.66 -19.34
C ILE A 113 19.34 1.21 -20.77
N GLU A 114 19.03 -0.04 -21.12
CA GLU A 114 19.22 -0.61 -22.47
C GLU A 114 18.35 0.06 -23.55
N HIS A 115 17.33 0.82 -23.15
CA HIS A 115 16.48 1.58 -24.07
C HIS A 115 16.98 3.01 -24.27
N LEU A 116 18.00 3.45 -23.53
CA LEU A 116 18.53 4.80 -23.61
C LEU A 116 19.59 4.90 -24.72
N GLU A 117 19.46 5.92 -25.57
CA GLU A 117 20.53 6.33 -26.47
C GLU A 117 21.75 6.80 -25.65
N THR A 118 22.95 6.73 -26.22
CA THR A 118 24.20 6.98 -25.47
C THR A 118 24.24 8.36 -24.80
N ASP A 119 23.77 9.40 -25.48
CA ASP A 119 23.74 10.77 -24.94
C ASP A 119 22.69 10.95 -23.82
N VAL A 120 21.60 10.17 -23.88
CA VAL A 120 20.57 10.12 -22.83
C VAL A 120 21.08 9.35 -21.62
N LEU A 121 21.80 8.25 -21.84
CA LEU A 121 22.41 7.44 -20.79
C LEU A 121 23.47 8.21 -20.00
N GLU A 122 24.25 9.08 -20.65
CA GLU A 122 25.20 9.97 -19.97
C GLU A 122 24.46 10.97 -19.05
N LYS A 123 23.44 11.66 -19.58
CA LYS A 123 22.63 12.59 -18.77
C LYS A 123 21.90 11.89 -17.62
N PHE A 124 21.37 10.70 -17.87
CA PHE A 124 20.69 9.90 -16.87
C PHE A 124 21.55 9.66 -15.62
N GLN A 125 22.85 9.38 -15.80
CA GLN A 125 23.78 9.18 -14.69
C GLN A 125 23.89 10.44 -13.81
N ASP A 126 24.06 11.60 -14.45
CA ASP A 126 24.17 12.89 -13.77
C ASP A 126 22.88 13.29 -13.06
N VAL A 127 21.74 12.98 -13.66
CA VAL A 127 20.43 13.26 -13.07
C VAL A 127 20.15 12.33 -11.89
N LEU A 128 20.29 11.02 -12.06
CA LEU A 128 19.95 10.06 -11.02
C LEU A 128 20.91 10.12 -9.83
N PHE A 129 22.22 10.04 -10.08
CA PHE A 129 23.23 9.95 -9.01
C PHE A 129 23.73 11.31 -8.54
N GLY A 130 23.69 12.33 -9.42
CA GLY A 130 24.11 13.69 -9.09
C GLY A 130 22.97 14.55 -8.55
N PHE A 131 21.85 14.64 -9.28
CA PHE A 131 20.74 15.52 -8.90
C PHE A 131 19.77 14.85 -7.92
N MET A 132 19.12 13.74 -8.29
CA MET A 132 18.14 13.03 -7.44
C MET A 132 18.80 12.46 -6.18
N ALA A 133 20.01 11.92 -6.32
CA ALA A 133 20.89 11.43 -5.25
C ALA A 133 20.16 10.61 -4.16
N PRO A 134 19.36 9.58 -4.52
CA PRO A 134 18.61 8.79 -3.54
C PRO A 134 19.53 7.99 -2.62
N LYS A 135 19.02 7.53 -1.47
CA LYS A 135 19.83 6.71 -0.54
C LYS A 135 20.28 5.40 -1.19
N SER A 136 19.39 4.76 -1.94
CA SER A 136 19.67 3.54 -2.69
C SER A 136 19.12 3.60 -4.11
N VAL A 137 19.79 2.94 -5.04
CA VAL A 137 19.33 2.71 -6.42
C VAL A 137 19.41 1.23 -6.77
N ILE A 138 18.38 0.67 -7.40
CA ILE A 138 18.44 -0.66 -8.02
C ILE A 138 18.32 -0.50 -9.53
N ILE A 139 19.34 -0.91 -10.27
CA ILE A 139 19.34 -0.93 -11.73
C ILE A 139 19.41 -2.38 -12.20
N SER A 140 18.51 -2.79 -13.09
CA SER A 140 18.63 -4.06 -13.82
C SER A 140 18.78 -3.80 -15.32
N THR A 141 19.50 -4.70 -15.99
CA THR A 141 19.60 -4.73 -17.44
C THR A 141 19.90 -6.17 -17.91
N PRO A 142 19.58 -6.54 -19.16
CA PRO A 142 19.97 -7.82 -19.74
C PRO A 142 21.49 -8.09 -19.67
N ASN A 143 21.86 -9.36 -19.46
CA ASN A 143 23.24 -9.83 -19.62
C ASN A 143 23.41 -10.52 -20.98
N VAL A 144 24.10 -9.88 -21.93
CA VAL A 144 24.27 -10.42 -23.30
C VAL A 144 24.96 -11.79 -23.33
N GLU A 145 25.81 -12.10 -22.33
CA GLU A 145 26.50 -13.39 -22.24
C GLU A 145 25.52 -14.56 -22.07
N PHE A 146 24.34 -14.30 -21.51
CA PHE A 146 23.29 -15.31 -21.32
C PHE A 146 22.53 -15.64 -22.61
N ASN A 147 22.59 -14.77 -23.64
CA ASN A 147 21.76 -14.90 -24.85
C ASN A 147 22.01 -16.21 -25.61
N VAL A 148 23.21 -16.77 -25.49
CA VAL A 148 23.57 -18.08 -26.08
C VAL A 148 22.70 -19.23 -25.59
N LEU A 149 22.05 -19.08 -24.43
CA LEU A 149 21.11 -20.06 -23.87
C LEU A 149 19.65 -19.76 -24.26
N LEU A 150 19.35 -18.54 -24.72
CA LEU A 150 17.99 -18.12 -25.09
C LEU A 150 17.71 -18.34 -26.57
N SER A 151 18.70 -18.13 -27.44
CA SER A 151 18.54 -18.26 -28.88
C SER A 151 19.86 -18.65 -29.56
N GLU A 152 19.76 -19.32 -30.71
CA GLU A 152 20.93 -19.76 -31.48
C GLU A 152 21.59 -18.63 -32.30
N LYS A 153 21.04 -17.41 -32.29
CA LYS A 153 21.55 -16.28 -33.09
C LYS A 153 22.03 -15.13 -32.20
N PRO A 154 23.17 -14.48 -32.52
CA PRO A 154 23.65 -13.31 -31.81
C PRO A 154 22.84 -12.07 -32.21
N HIS A 155 21.76 -11.79 -31.49
CA HIS A 155 20.98 -10.55 -31.61
C HIS A 155 20.63 -10.06 -30.20
N PHE A 156 20.23 -8.79 -30.11
CA PHE A 156 19.54 -8.29 -28.93
C PHE A 156 18.26 -9.10 -28.70
N ARG A 157 17.90 -9.30 -27.43
CA ARG A 157 16.67 -9.96 -26.98
C ARG A 157 15.43 -9.21 -27.42
N HIS A 158 15.54 -7.89 -27.61
CA HIS A 158 14.45 -7.04 -28.05
C HIS A 158 14.92 -6.07 -29.16
N PRO A 159 14.11 -5.84 -30.21
CA PRO A 159 14.48 -4.93 -31.30
C PRO A 159 14.67 -3.47 -30.84
N ASP A 160 14.01 -3.07 -29.75
CA ASP A 160 14.08 -1.69 -29.24
C ASP A 160 15.28 -1.45 -28.29
N HIS A 161 16.13 -2.46 -28.02
CA HIS A 161 17.35 -2.26 -27.25
C HIS A 161 18.39 -1.50 -28.08
N LYS A 162 19.06 -0.54 -27.44
CA LYS A 162 20.16 0.25 -28.00
C LYS A 162 21.51 -0.43 -27.77
N PHE A 163 21.61 -1.19 -26.68
CA PHE A 163 22.75 -2.02 -26.35
C PHE A 163 22.31 -3.19 -25.46
N GLU A 164 23.16 -4.21 -25.37
CA GLU A 164 23.09 -5.22 -24.32
C GLU A 164 24.50 -5.49 -23.81
N TRP A 165 24.72 -5.25 -22.52
CA TRP A 165 26.06 -5.33 -21.93
C TRP A 165 26.38 -6.73 -21.43
N SER A 166 27.66 -7.08 -21.56
CA SER A 166 28.30 -8.15 -20.79
C SER A 166 28.37 -7.80 -19.31
N ARG A 167 28.68 -8.79 -18.47
CA ARG A 167 28.91 -8.58 -17.03
C ARG A 167 30.01 -7.56 -16.81
N LYS A 168 31.08 -7.63 -17.61
CA LYS A 168 32.24 -6.74 -17.51
C LYS A 168 31.89 -5.30 -17.87
N GLU A 169 31.12 -5.08 -18.94
CA GLU A 169 30.70 -3.74 -19.37
C GLU A 169 29.81 -3.09 -18.31
N PHE A 170 28.78 -3.81 -17.84
CA PHE A 170 27.88 -3.31 -16.79
C PHE A 170 28.62 -3.01 -15.48
N GLN A 171 29.50 -3.91 -15.04
CA GLN A 171 30.31 -3.69 -13.84
C GLN A 171 31.25 -2.49 -13.98
N SER A 172 31.88 -2.33 -15.15
CA SER A 172 32.80 -1.21 -15.40
C SER A 172 32.06 0.12 -15.37
N TRP A 173 30.89 0.19 -16.03
CA TRP A 173 30.01 1.37 -16.02
C TRP A 173 29.54 1.71 -14.60
N ALA A 174 29.01 0.72 -13.88
CA ALA A 174 28.50 0.90 -12.52
C ALA A 174 29.61 1.31 -11.53
N MET A 175 30.79 0.70 -11.60
CA MET A 175 31.93 1.09 -10.76
C MET A 175 32.42 2.52 -11.06
N ASN A 176 32.33 2.98 -12.31
CA ASN A 176 32.66 4.35 -12.65
C ASN A 176 31.71 5.34 -11.98
N ILE A 177 30.40 5.08 -12.07
CA ILE A 177 29.35 5.87 -11.39
C ILE A 177 29.59 5.90 -9.88
N SER A 178 29.83 4.73 -9.27
CA SER A 178 30.11 4.62 -7.83
C SER A 178 31.27 5.52 -7.39
N ARG A 179 32.36 5.56 -8.16
CA ARG A 179 33.51 6.42 -7.88
C ARG A 179 33.19 7.90 -8.07
N GLN A 180 32.50 8.24 -9.16
CA GLN A 180 32.19 9.63 -9.52
C GLN A 180 31.20 10.28 -8.54
N TYR A 181 30.18 9.54 -8.13
CA TYR A 181 29.07 10.06 -7.33
C TYR A 181 29.12 9.66 -5.84
N ASN A 182 30.20 9.01 -5.41
CA ASN A 182 30.39 8.53 -4.03
C ASN A 182 29.28 7.58 -3.54
N TYR A 183 29.02 6.55 -4.34
CA TYR A 183 28.18 5.41 -4.00
C TYR A 183 29.05 4.15 -3.84
N THR A 184 28.57 3.17 -3.08
CA THR A 184 29.01 1.77 -3.22
C THR A 184 28.10 1.05 -4.22
N VAL A 185 28.59 -0.03 -4.84
CA VAL A 185 27.77 -0.88 -5.70
C VAL A 185 27.98 -2.36 -5.37
N GLU A 186 26.88 -3.10 -5.24
CA GLU A 186 26.83 -4.55 -5.14
C GLU A 186 26.25 -5.14 -6.43
N PHE A 187 26.83 -6.23 -6.92
CA PHE A 187 26.39 -6.90 -8.14
C PHE A 187 25.72 -8.23 -7.85
N THR A 188 24.55 -8.44 -8.45
CA THR A 188 23.77 -9.67 -8.37
C THR A 188 22.94 -9.84 -9.65
N GLY A 189 21.91 -10.67 -9.62
CA GLY A 189 21.01 -10.84 -10.76
C GLY A 189 19.92 -11.86 -10.49
N VAL A 190 19.07 -12.07 -11.51
CA VAL A 190 17.98 -13.05 -11.49
C VAL A 190 17.96 -13.87 -12.78
N GLY A 191 17.27 -15.01 -12.75
CA GLY A 191 17.28 -15.97 -13.86
C GLY A 191 18.62 -16.69 -13.98
N LYS A 192 19.01 -17.43 -12.93
CA LYS A 192 20.22 -18.26 -12.96
C LYS A 192 20.05 -19.38 -13.99
N ALA A 193 21.10 -19.69 -14.74
CA ALA A 193 21.12 -20.87 -15.60
C ALA A 193 21.06 -22.16 -14.76
N GLU A 194 20.58 -23.24 -15.37
CA GLU A 194 20.64 -24.57 -14.75
C GLU A 194 22.09 -24.96 -14.43
N PRO A 195 22.36 -25.70 -13.34
CA PRO A 195 23.73 -25.99 -12.86
C PRO A 195 24.67 -26.62 -13.90
N GLU A 196 24.12 -27.32 -14.88
CA GLU A 196 24.86 -28.03 -15.94
C GLU A 196 25.22 -27.14 -17.15
N SER A 197 24.76 -25.88 -17.15
CA SER A 197 25.00 -24.92 -18.24
C SER A 197 26.39 -24.27 -18.16
N LYS A 198 26.84 -23.66 -19.27
CA LYS A 198 28.04 -22.80 -19.27
C LYS A 198 27.89 -21.67 -18.24
N ASP A 199 28.98 -21.28 -17.59
CA ASP A 199 28.99 -20.13 -16.66
C ASP A 199 28.83 -18.79 -17.42
N VAL A 200 27.56 -18.44 -17.66
CA VAL A 200 27.14 -17.19 -18.29
C VAL A 200 26.58 -16.18 -17.28
N GLY A 201 26.60 -16.50 -15.99
CA GLY A 201 25.98 -15.69 -14.92
C GLY A 201 24.45 -15.69 -14.93
N TYR A 202 23.86 -14.60 -14.42
CA TYR A 202 22.41 -14.38 -14.40
C TYR A 202 21.88 -13.86 -15.74
N CYS A 203 20.62 -14.15 -16.05
CA CYS A 203 19.96 -13.67 -17.27
C CYS A 203 19.72 -12.16 -17.26
N SER A 204 19.22 -11.62 -16.15
CA SER A 204 19.22 -10.17 -15.87
C SER A 204 20.25 -9.91 -14.78
N GLN A 205 21.17 -8.98 -15.05
CA GLN A 205 22.16 -8.52 -14.08
C GLN A 205 21.63 -7.29 -13.35
N ILE A 206 21.98 -7.15 -12.06
CA ILE A 206 21.47 -6.13 -11.17
C ILE A 206 22.62 -5.46 -10.44
N GLY A 207 22.61 -4.13 -10.40
CA GLY A 207 23.49 -3.30 -9.58
C GLY A 207 22.67 -2.60 -8.48
N ILE A 208 23.07 -2.79 -7.23
CA ILE A 208 22.49 -2.11 -6.07
C ILE A 208 23.48 -1.03 -5.64
N PHE A 209 23.10 0.23 -5.76
CA PHE A 209 23.93 1.35 -5.35
C PHE A 209 23.47 1.88 -4.00
N SER A 210 24.41 2.14 -3.09
CA SER A 210 24.13 2.73 -1.78
C SER A 210 24.96 4.01 -1.59
N LYS A 211 24.30 5.11 -1.23
CA LYS A 211 24.93 6.43 -1.07
C LYS A 211 25.84 6.44 0.16
N ASN A 212 27.10 6.88 0.00
CA ASN A 212 28.09 6.89 1.09
C ASN A 212 28.27 8.25 1.76
N TYR A 213 27.38 9.20 1.48
CA TYR A 213 27.44 10.54 2.04
C TYR A 213 26.05 11.04 2.43
N VAL A 214 26.03 11.98 3.36
CA VAL A 214 24.85 12.76 3.69
C VAL A 214 24.93 14.05 2.89
N GLU A 215 23.85 14.38 2.22
CA GLU A 215 23.77 15.61 1.43
C GLU A 215 23.55 16.82 2.34
N SER A 216 24.19 17.95 2.06
CA SER A 216 24.00 19.18 2.84
C SER A 216 22.63 19.80 2.56
N GLU A 217 22.06 20.47 3.58
CA GLU A 217 20.80 21.20 3.42
C GLU A 217 20.87 22.27 2.32
N GLU A 218 22.03 22.92 2.16
CA GLU A 218 22.28 23.90 1.10
C GLU A 218 22.16 23.26 -0.30
N SER A 219 22.80 22.11 -0.53
CA SER A 219 22.70 21.37 -1.80
C SER A 219 21.26 20.97 -2.11
N ILE A 220 20.51 20.50 -1.10
CA ILE A 220 19.11 20.12 -1.25
C ILE A 220 18.26 21.34 -1.62
N ASN A 221 18.46 22.47 -0.93
CA ASN A 221 17.71 23.70 -1.19
C ASN A 221 17.99 24.26 -2.59
N ASP A 222 19.25 24.23 -3.04
CA ASP A 222 19.61 24.65 -4.39
C ASP A 222 18.93 23.79 -5.46
N LYS A 223 18.88 22.47 -5.24
CA LYS A 223 18.18 21.54 -6.14
C LYS A 223 16.66 21.75 -6.12
N MET A 224 16.07 22.04 -4.96
CA MET A 224 14.64 22.33 -4.82
C MET A 224 14.21 23.60 -5.56
N ASN A 225 15.13 24.56 -5.76
CA ASN A 225 14.87 25.76 -6.55
C ASN A 225 14.85 25.52 -8.07
N CYS A 226 15.18 24.31 -8.53
CA CYS A 226 15.07 23.95 -9.94
C CYS A 226 13.60 23.95 -10.39
N ARG A 227 13.37 24.40 -11.63
CA ARG A 227 12.03 24.36 -12.23
C ARG A 227 11.57 22.91 -12.38
N SER A 228 10.35 22.62 -11.96
CA SER A 228 9.71 21.33 -12.28
C SER A 228 9.34 21.29 -13.77
N VAL A 229 9.70 20.16 -14.40
CA VAL A 229 9.59 19.88 -15.83
C VAL A 229 8.65 18.70 -16.08
N TYR A 230 8.49 17.81 -15.11
CA TYR A 230 7.60 16.67 -15.20
C TYR A 230 6.14 17.09 -15.18
N LYS A 231 5.36 16.46 -16.05
CA LYS A 231 3.91 16.63 -16.07
C LYS A 231 3.27 15.57 -15.19
N ARG A 232 2.59 15.98 -14.13
CA ARG A 232 1.84 15.05 -13.27
C ARG A 232 0.61 14.51 -14.02
N VAL A 233 0.57 13.19 -14.22
CA VAL A 233 -0.51 12.46 -14.90
C VAL A 233 -1.53 11.92 -13.90
N LEU A 234 -1.06 11.41 -12.76
CA LEU A 234 -1.88 10.88 -11.67
C LEU A 234 -1.33 11.39 -10.35
N HIS A 235 -2.24 11.70 -9.42
CA HIS A 235 -1.89 11.96 -8.03
C HIS A 235 -3.03 11.47 -7.15
N VAL A 236 -2.76 10.51 -6.29
CA VAL A 236 -3.74 9.94 -5.38
C VAL A 236 -3.19 9.85 -3.97
N VAL A 237 -4.02 10.24 -3.01
CA VAL A 237 -3.74 10.11 -1.58
C VAL A 237 -4.66 9.03 -1.05
N TYR A 238 -4.09 7.98 -0.49
CA TYR A 238 -4.85 6.87 0.08
C TYR A 238 -5.52 7.29 1.39
N PRO A 239 -6.75 6.80 1.65
CA PRO A 239 -7.39 7.00 2.94
C PRO A 239 -6.55 6.42 4.06
N SER A 240 -6.30 7.23 5.09
CA SER A 240 -5.52 6.84 6.26
C SER A 240 -6.23 7.18 7.56
N ILE A 241 -6.14 6.29 8.55
CA ILE A 241 -6.62 6.58 9.92
C ILE A 241 -5.79 7.68 10.62
N ARG A 242 -4.70 8.17 10.00
CA ARG A 242 -4.01 9.40 10.47
C ARG A 242 -4.82 10.67 10.19
N GLU A 243 -5.75 10.63 9.24
CA GLU A 243 -6.67 11.73 8.98
C GLU A 243 -7.95 11.57 9.82
N GLU A 244 -8.32 12.64 10.55
CA GLU A 244 -9.46 12.61 11.47
C GLU A 244 -10.76 12.12 10.81
N LYS A 245 -11.03 12.51 9.56
CA LYS A 245 -12.24 12.12 8.84
C LYS A 245 -12.37 10.60 8.66
N TYR A 246 -11.26 9.91 8.36
CA TYR A 246 -11.26 8.46 8.15
C TYR A 246 -11.22 7.73 9.48
N LEU A 247 -10.45 8.22 10.44
CA LEU A 247 -10.45 7.70 11.80
C LEU A 247 -11.85 7.72 12.41
N ARG A 248 -12.56 8.86 12.30
CA ARG A 248 -13.94 9.03 12.75
C ARG A 248 -14.87 8.01 12.09
N LYS A 249 -14.83 7.87 10.76
CA LYS A 249 -15.64 6.88 10.03
C LYS A 249 -15.41 5.44 10.52
N VAL A 250 -14.15 5.04 10.71
CA VAL A 250 -13.82 3.69 11.19
C VAL A 250 -14.28 3.48 12.64
N VAL A 251 -14.10 4.48 13.51
CA VAL A 251 -14.55 4.40 14.90
C VAL A 251 -16.08 4.26 14.96
N LEU A 252 -16.81 5.04 14.17
CA LEU A 252 -18.28 4.98 14.12
C LEU A 252 -18.76 3.65 13.51
N SER A 253 -18.14 3.15 12.44
CA SER A 253 -18.53 1.88 11.83
C SER A 253 -18.36 0.67 12.76
N ILE A 254 -17.54 0.80 13.80
CA ILE A 254 -17.40 -0.21 14.87
C ILE A 254 -18.35 0.09 16.03
N ALA A 255 -18.34 1.32 16.55
CA ALA A 255 -19.06 1.65 17.79
C ALA A 255 -20.58 1.60 17.63
N LEU A 256 -21.12 2.01 16.48
CA LEU A 256 -22.57 2.15 16.29
C LEU A 256 -23.31 0.82 16.15
N PRO A 257 -22.81 -0.16 15.37
CA PRO A 257 -23.44 -1.49 15.35
C PRO A 257 -23.41 -2.15 16.73
N HIS A 258 -22.35 -1.94 17.51
CA HIS A 258 -22.27 -2.43 18.88
C HIS A 258 -23.31 -1.73 19.78
N ALA A 259 -23.44 -0.40 19.70
CA ALA A 259 -24.42 0.34 20.46
C ALA A 259 -25.86 -0.08 20.11
N TYR A 260 -26.14 -0.27 18.82
CA TYR A 260 -27.43 -0.77 18.35
C TYR A 260 -27.72 -2.17 18.90
N ARG A 261 -26.77 -3.10 18.83
CA ARG A 261 -26.92 -4.45 19.39
C ARG A 261 -27.16 -4.44 20.91
N MET A 262 -26.48 -3.55 21.62
CA MET A 262 -26.70 -3.37 23.06
C MET A 262 -28.10 -2.83 23.35
N LYS A 263 -28.58 -1.85 22.59
CA LYS A 263 -29.95 -1.33 22.65
C LYS A 263 -30.97 -2.44 22.40
N THR A 264 -30.84 -3.20 21.31
CA THR A 264 -31.81 -4.25 20.94
C THR A 264 -31.85 -5.36 21.97
N ASN A 265 -30.69 -5.82 22.45
CA ASN A 265 -30.63 -6.85 23.50
C ASN A 265 -31.25 -6.34 24.82
N PHE A 266 -31.04 -5.07 25.17
CA PHE A 266 -31.63 -4.48 26.35
C PHE A 266 -33.16 -4.34 26.23
N LEU A 267 -33.66 -3.93 25.06
CA LEU A 267 -35.10 -3.90 24.77
C LEU A 267 -35.76 -5.27 24.88
N HIS A 268 -35.17 -6.28 24.25
CA HIS A 268 -35.68 -7.65 24.29
C HIS A 268 -35.73 -8.21 25.72
N ASN A 269 -34.78 -7.84 26.58
CA ASN A 269 -34.78 -8.26 27.98
C ASN A 269 -35.81 -7.50 28.84
N LEU A 270 -36.20 -6.28 28.45
CA LEU A 270 -37.22 -5.48 29.14
C LEU A 270 -38.65 -5.88 28.72
N PHE A 271 -38.81 -6.20 27.45
CA PHE A 271 -40.06 -6.63 26.84
C PHE A 271 -39.79 -7.94 26.09
N PRO A 272 -39.65 -9.07 26.80
CA PRO A 272 -39.61 -10.36 26.13
C PRO A 272 -40.93 -10.49 25.35
N GLU A 273 -40.85 -10.71 24.04
CA GLU A 273 -42.03 -11.09 23.28
C GLU A 273 -42.56 -12.38 23.94
N GLU A 274 -43.85 -12.38 24.33
CA GLU A 274 -44.49 -13.63 24.75
C GLU A 274 -44.44 -14.56 23.54
N ASP A 275 -43.72 -15.69 23.65
CA ASP A 275 -43.71 -16.73 22.64
C ASP A 275 -45.17 -17.11 22.34
N GLU A 276 -45.72 -16.65 21.21
CA GLU A 276 -46.97 -17.19 20.70
C GLU A 276 -46.71 -18.68 20.41
N GLU A 277 -47.39 -19.53 21.16
CA GLU A 277 -47.32 -20.99 21.08
C GLU A 277 -47.25 -21.47 19.62
N GLU A 278 -46.23 -22.28 19.34
CA GLU A 278 -46.02 -22.98 18.07
C GLU A 278 -47.31 -23.68 17.60
N THR A 279 -48.03 -23.08 16.65
CA THR A 279 -48.94 -23.85 15.80
C THR A 279 -48.12 -24.54 14.72
N HIS A 280 -47.84 -25.82 14.95
CA HIS A 280 -47.40 -26.78 13.95
C HIS A 280 -48.28 -26.72 12.69
N MET A 281 -47.71 -26.30 11.56
CA MET A 281 -48.11 -26.73 10.22
C MET A 281 -46.86 -26.89 9.35
N ALA A 282 -46.76 -28.06 8.73
CA ALA A 282 -45.59 -28.60 8.08
C ALA A 282 -45.25 -27.96 6.72
N ASP A 283 -43.98 -28.18 6.33
CA ASP A 283 -43.41 -28.26 4.98
C ASP A 283 -43.40 -27.00 4.10
N ASN A 284 -42.21 -26.38 3.96
CA ASN A 284 -41.47 -26.51 2.70
C ASN A 284 -40.01 -26.02 2.77
N GLU A 285 -39.19 -26.73 2.03
CA GLU A 285 -37.74 -26.70 1.87
C GLU A 285 -37.14 -25.31 1.55
N LYS A 286 -36.02 -24.98 2.21
CA LYS A 286 -34.78 -24.48 1.58
C LYS A 286 -33.64 -24.42 2.60
N GLU A 287 -32.59 -25.19 2.33
CA GLU A 287 -31.34 -25.24 3.10
C GLU A 287 -30.65 -23.87 3.22
N PRO A 288 -30.07 -23.51 4.38
CA PRO A 288 -29.04 -22.50 4.47
C PRO A 288 -27.65 -23.13 4.33
N CYS A 289 -26.84 -22.52 3.47
CA CYS A 289 -25.48 -22.90 3.17
C CYS A 289 -24.56 -22.79 4.41
N VAL A 290 -23.79 -23.85 4.61
CA VAL A 290 -22.77 -24.00 5.65
C VAL A 290 -21.59 -23.07 5.38
N VAL A 291 -21.37 -22.08 6.23
CA VAL A 291 -20.03 -21.56 6.53
C VAL A 291 -19.86 -21.63 8.05
N SER A 292 -19.71 -22.84 8.56
CA SER A 292 -19.19 -23.10 9.89
C SER A 292 -17.67 -23.15 9.83
N GLY A 293 -17.01 -22.42 10.73
CA GLY A 293 -15.59 -22.62 10.98
C GLY A 293 -14.82 -21.37 11.37
N TRP A 294 -15.12 -20.79 12.54
CA TRP A 294 -14.15 -20.62 13.62
C TRP A 294 -14.79 -19.92 14.83
N PHE A 295 -14.29 -20.28 16.02
CA PHE A 295 -14.75 -19.91 17.37
C PHE A 295 -15.88 -20.77 17.96
N SER A 296 -15.58 -22.03 18.20
CA SER A 296 -16.14 -22.77 19.33
C SER A 296 -14.98 -23.31 20.17
N ASN A 297 -14.67 -22.61 21.27
CA ASN A 297 -14.20 -23.15 22.54
C ASN A 297 -13.78 -22.00 23.47
N LEU A 298 -14.61 -21.71 24.48
CA LEU A 298 -14.15 -21.68 25.87
C LEU A 298 -15.37 -21.64 26.82
N GLN A 299 -15.38 -22.57 27.77
CA GLN A 299 -16.31 -22.65 28.89
C GLN A 299 -15.57 -22.27 30.19
N THR A 300 -16.33 -21.69 31.12
CA THR A 300 -16.07 -21.32 32.53
C THR A 300 -15.67 -19.86 32.82
N PRO A 301 -16.23 -19.26 33.91
CA PRO A 301 -16.26 -17.82 34.10
C PRO A 301 -14.95 -17.33 34.71
N VAL A 302 -14.18 -16.63 33.90
CA VAL A 302 -13.24 -15.62 34.39
C VAL A 302 -14.08 -14.37 34.65
N GLU A 303 -13.98 -13.76 35.83
CA GLU A 303 -14.50 -12.41 36.04
C GLU A 303 -13.76 -11.46 35.09
N THR A 304 -14.33 -11.26 33.90
CA THR A 304 -13.81 -10.33 32.89
C THR A 304 -14.08 -8.89 33.34
N GLU A 305 -13.27 -7.94 32.86
CA GLU A 305 -13.52 -6.49 33.04
C GLU A 305 -14.94 -6.07 32.59
N GLU A 306 -15.62 -6.90 31.80
CA GLU A 306 -17.02 -6.73 31.39
C GLU A 306 -18.01 -6.67 32.56
N SER A 307 -17.71 -7.29 33.70
CA SER A 307 -18.59 -7.24 34.90
C SER A 307 -18.63 -5.87 35.60
N LYS A 308 -17.71 -4.95 35.25
CA LYS A 308 -17.65 -3.58 35.80
C LYS A 308 -18.24 -2.52 34.87
N LEU A 309 -18.58 -2.88 33.63
CA LEU A 309 -19.10 -1.91 32.65
C LEU A 309 -20.59 -1.68 32.90
N LYS A 310 -21.01 -0.41 32.86
CA LYS A 310 -22.42 -0.06 33.03
C LYS A 310 -23.23 -0.64 31.87
N PRO A 311 -24.28 -1.42 32.13
CA PRO A 311 -25.17 -1.87 31.07
C PRO A 311 -25.95 -0.68 30.49
N PRO A 312 -26.59 -0.83 29.31
CA PRO A 312 -27.61 0.10 28.88
C PRO A 312 -28.68 0.30 29.96
N PHE A 313 -29.26 1.49 30.03
CA PHE A 313 -30.27 1.83 31.03
C PHE A 313 -31.38 2.70 30.44
N LEU A 314 -32.53 2.73 31.12
CA LEU A 314 -33.62 3.65 30.80
C LEU A 314 -33.45 4.95 31.61
N GLU A 315 -33.60 6.08 30.93
CA GLU A 315 -33.73 7.38 31.56
C GLU A 315 -34.82 8.18 30.83
N GLY A 316 -35.94 8.41 31.51
CA GLY A 316 -37.13 8.96 30.87
C GLY A 316 -37.68 8.02 29.80
N ASP A 317 -37.92 8.54 28.60
CA ASP A 317 -38.46 7.81 27.44
C ASP A 317 -37.38 7.44 26.41
N ALA A 318 -36.16 7.18 26.89
CA ALA A 318 -35.03 6.83 26.06
C ALA A 318 -34.14 5.75 26.69
N ILE A 319 -33.51 4.97 25.82
CA ILE A 319 -32.45 4.02 26.17
C ILE A 319 -31.11 4.71 26.02
N HIS A 320 -30.30 4.63 27.06
CA HIS A 320 -28.97 5.19 27.11
C HIS A 320 -27.94 4.06 27.03
N VAL A 321 -27.08 4.09 26.01
CA VAL A 321 -25.95 3.15 25.85
C VAL A 321 -24.66 3.86 26.28
N PRO A 322 -24.03 3.46 27.41
CA PRO A 322 -22.85 4.15 27.92
C PRO A 322 -21.67 4.15 26.95
N LEU A 323 -21.08 5.32 26.72
CA LEU A 323 -19.86 5.51 25.93
C LEU A 323 -18.68 4.73 26.53
N GLU A 324 -18.64 4.58 27.86
CA GLU A 324 -17.63 3.80 28.59
C GLU A 324 -17.60 2.34 28.11
N THR A 325 -18.76 1.76 27.82
CA THR A 325 -18.89 0.37 27.34
C THR A 325 -18.49 0.23 25.87
N LEU A 326 -18.79 1.23 25.04
CA LEU A 326 -18.32 1.29 23.65
C LEU A 326 -16.81 1.50 23.57
N PHE A 327 -16.25 2.34 24.45
CA PHE A 327 -14.81 2.56 24.54
C PHE A 327 -14.04 1.31 25.01
N ALA A 328 -14.69 0.42 25.76
CA ALA A 328 -14.09 -0.84 26.18
C ALA A 328 -13.86 -1.83 25.02
N ILE A 329 -14.50 -1.64 23.86
CA ILE A 329 -14.26 -2.46 22.67
C ILE A 329 -12.78 -2.32 22.26
N PRO A 330 -11.99 -3.41 22.18
CA PRO A 330 -10.54 -3.31 22.01
C PRO A 330 -10.11 -2.46 20.81
N LYS A 331 -10.80 -2.59 19.68
CA LYS A 331 -10.52 -1.81 18.46
C LYS A 331 -10.84 -0.33 18.63
N VAL A 332 -11.97 0.02 19.29
CA VAL A 332 -12.33 1.41 19.59
C VAL A 332 -11.33 2.03 20.57
N LYS A 333 -10.96 1.31 21.63
CA LYS A 333 -9.95 1.72 22.60
C LYS A 333 -8.61 2.03 21.94
N LYS A 334 -8.14 1.12 21.06
CA LYS A 334 -6.90 1.27 20.29
C LYS A 334 -6.95 2.52 19.41
N LEU A 335 -8.04 2.74 18.68
CA LEU A 335 -8.17 3.83 17.70
C LEU A 335 -8.36 5.20 18.36
N CYS A 336 -9.14 5.29 19.43
CA CYS A 336 -9.45 6.56 20.08
C CYS A 336 -8.37 6.98 21.08
N GLY A 337 -7.69 6.01 21.73
CA GLY A 337 -6.72 6.25 22.80
C GLY A 337 -7.31 6.78 24.11
N SER A 338 -8.44 7.49 24.07
CA SER A 338 -9.16 8.01 25.24
C SER A 338 -10.67 8.10 25.00
N LEU A 339 -11.44 8.07 26.10
CA LEU A 339 -12.90 8.23 26.07
C LEU A 339 -13.32 9.62 25.54
N ASN A 340 -12.54 10.66 25.83
CA ASN A 340 -12.82 12.01 25.34
C ASN A 340 -12.74 12.10 23.81
N VAL A 341 -11.79 11.40 23.19
CA VAL A 341 -11.68 11.33 21.73
C VAL A 341 -12.90 10.62 21.14
N LEU A 342 -13.33 9.50 21.73
CA LEU A 342 -14.55 8.80 21.31
C LEU A 342 -15.79 9.72 21.39
N ARG A 343 -15.95 10.44 22.51
CA ARG A 343 -17.04 11.41 22.69
C ARG A 343 -17.04 12.48 21.59
N ASN A 344 -15.88 13.05 21.29
CA ASN A 344 -15.74 14.07 20.24
C ASN A 344 -16.04 13.53 18.84
N MET A 345 -15.72 12.26 18.58
CA MET A 345 -16.02 11.59 17.30
C MET A 345 -17.51 11.32 17.10
N MET A 346 -18.26 11.06 18.18
CA MET A 346 -19.71 10.84 18.11
C MET A 346 -20.52 12.14 18.07
N ASN A 347 -19.97 13.22 18.64
CA ASN A 347 -20.66 14.51 18.66
C ASN A 347 -20.89 15.05 17.24
N GLY A 348 -22.14 15.41 16.93
CA GLY A 348 -22.57 15.93 15.62
C GLY A 348 -23.10 14.88 14.64
N GLU A 349 -22.83 13.60 14.87
CA GLU A 349 -23.35 12.49 14.03
C GLU A 349 -24.55 11.81 14.71
N ILE A 350 -24.54 11.72 16.04
CA ILE A 350 -25.56 11.01 16.83
C ILE A 350 -25.93 11.80 18.08
N ARG A 351 -27.16 11.57 18.57
CA ARG A 351 -27.65 12.10 19.83
C ARG A 351 -26.93 11.48 21.03
N ILE A 352 -26.22 12.32 21.78
CA ILE A 352 -25.54 11.96 23.04
C ILE A 352 -26.26 12.66 24.20
N SER A 353 -26.22 12.08 25.40
CA SER A 353 -26.71 12.68 26.64
C SER A 353 -26.04 14.04 26.93
N SER A 354 -26.70 14.89 27.72
CA SER A 354 -26.23 16.26 28.02
C SER A 354 -24.88 16.30 28.75
N ASP A 355 -24.58 15.27 29.55
CA ASP A 355 -23.29 15.07 30.22
C ASP A 355 -22.24 14.38 29.34
N GLY A 356 -22.61 13.99 28.11
CA GLY A 356 -21.72 13.32 27.17
C GLY A 356 -21.36 11.88 27.56
N SER A 357 -22.15 11.21 28.40
CA SER A 357 -21.82 9.89 28.95
C SER A 357 -22.45 8.70 28.19
N ALA A 358 -23.51 8.90 27.41
CA ALA A 358 -24.19 7.84 26.68
C ALA A 358 -24.75 8.27 25.32
N ILE A 359 -24.85 7.32 24.38
CA ILE A 359 -25.69 7.45 23.17
C ILE A 359 -27.15 7.30 23.58
N VAL A 360 -28.03 8.13 23.05
CA VAL A 360 -29.46 8.20 23.42
C VAL A 360 -30.35 7.72 22.28
N TYR A 361 -31.15 6.69 22.54
CA TYR A 361 -32.15 6.14 21.63
C TYR A 361 -33.56 6.35 22.19
N PRO A 362 -34.38 7.27 21.63
CA PRO A 362 -35.78 7.45 22.04
C PRO A 362 -36.62 6.18 21.83
N LEU A 363 -37.58 5.91 22.72
CA LEU A 363 -38.50 4.77 22.63
C LEU A 363 -39.73 5.07 21.76
N HIS A 364 -40.18 6.33 21.69
CA HIS A 364 -41.25 6.78 20.82
C HIS A 364 -40.68 7.86 19.87
N GLY A 365 -40.75 7.58 18.57
CA GLY A 365 -39.77 8.07 17.58
C GLY A 365 -39.79 9.56 17.24
N GLU A 366 -38.65 10.01 16.71
CA GLU A 366 -38.62 10.76 15.46
C GLU A 366 -38.10 9.78 14.40
N ASN A 367 -38.95 9.40 13.46
CA ASN A 367 -38.74 8.60 12.24
C ASN A 367 -37.43 7.78 12.11
N ASP A 368 -37.57 6.45 12.09
CA ASP A 368 -36.61 5.50 11.49
C ASP A 368 -36.50 5.72 9.97
N SER A 369 -35.98 6.88 9.52
CA SER A 369 -35.73 7.17 8.10
C SER A 369 -34.29 7.51 7.74
N ASP A 370 -33.34 7.54 8.68
CA ASP A 370 -31.93 7.90 8.38
C ASP A 370 -30.91 6.81 8.76
N CYS A 371 -31.29 5.53 8.62
CA CYS A 371 -30.34 4.41 8.60
C CYS A 371 -30.66 3.47 7.42
N ASP A 372 -30.80 4.04 6.22
CA ASP A 372 -30.69 3.26 5.00
C ASP A 372 -29.22 2.82 4.85
N MET A 373 -28.91 1.64 5.39
CA MET A 373 -27.69 0.87 5.09
C MET A 373 -27.82 0.25 3.69
N SER A 374 -28.11 1.07 2.69
CA SER A 374 -28.29 0.68 1.29
C SER A 374 -27.48 1.60 0.39
N ASP A 375 -26.19 1.73 0.67
CA ASP A 375 -25.14 2.01 -0.33
C ASP A 375 -23.76 1.84 0.31
N ALA A 376 -23.20 0.63 0.17
CA ALA A 376 -21.79 0.32 0.43
C ALA A 376 -21.25 -0.62 -0.65
#